data_AF-A0A3P9A966-F1
#
_entry.id   AF-A0A3P9A966-F1
#
_cell.length_a   1.000
_cell.length_b   1.000
_cell.length_c   1.000
_cell.angle_alpha   90.00
_cell.angle_beta   90.00
_cell.angle_gamma   90.00
#
_symmetry.space_group_name_H-M   'P 1'
#
loop_
_entity.id
_entity.type
_entity.pdbx_description
1 polymer ?
#
loop_
_entity_poly.entity_id
_entity_poly.type
_entity_poly.pdbx_seq_one_letter_code
_entity_poly.pdbx_strand_id
1 'polypeptide(L)'
;MTSLIGCFVCYISFLALEVQGTYQLYGGYGPRQQHADSPVVPPQTFQRRYQQQLPFRSVQQPALLFQNQNQRVHGNNYRFYGYHYYHQPPRKWPPVRYLRPTPPHPPEQLVSTPSGIPTPIISAVTETHCRSRPLDLVFIIDSSRSVRPAEFEKVKVFLSDMVDTLDIGEDATRVAVVNYASTVKIEFLLKTYFDKPSMKAALARIESLAAGTMTGLAIKTTVQEVFREESGARLTNKNIAKVAIIVTDGRPQDKVEEVSAAARTTGIEMYAVGVDRADMMSLRLMASQPLDEHVFYVETYGVIKKLTSKFRETLCGMDACALGHDCDHVCVTDHNSYTCECREGYTLNADKKTCSQDPNEMSANLLSEDACMCEAQIAFQMKMQSTIKQLTNKLNELSSRMTKLGRQG
;
A
#
# COMPACT_ATOMS: atom_id res chain seq x y z
N MET A 1 8.31 -58.57 -34.94
CA MET A 1 7.82 -57.93 -36.19
C MET A 1 7.69 -56.44 -35.87
N THR A 2 8.70 -55.60 -36.15
CA THR A 2 8.92 -54.90 -37.46
C THR A 2 7.71 -54.01 -37.81
N SER A 3 7.76 -52.69 -37.60
CA SER A 3 8.57 -51.65 -38.29
C SER A 3 7.86 -51.10 -39.54
N LEU A 4 7.60 -49.79 -39.53
CA LEU A 4 7.35 -48.82 -40.61
C LEU A 4 7.13 -47.47 -39.87
N ILE A 5 8.07 -46.52 -39.80
CA ILE A 5 8.57 -45.61 -40.86
C ILE A 5 7.43 -44.75 -41.43
N GLY A 6 7.49 -43.41 -41.46
CA GLY A 6 8.52 -42.46 -40.97
C GLY A 6 8.33 -41.06 -41.61
N CYS A 7 9.01 -40.05 -41.06
CA CYS A 7 9.25 -38.70 -41.64
C CYS A 7 8.05 -37.79 -41.98
N PHE A 8 8.04 -36.57 -41.44
CA PHE A 8 8.44 -35.38 -42.22
C PHE A 8 8.89 -34.25 -41.27
N VAL A 9 9.94 -33.52 -41.65
CA VAL A 9 10.65 -32.51 -40.84
C VAL A 9 10.89 -31.27 -41.69
N CYS A 10 10.82 -30.09 -41.07
CA CYS A 10 11.25 -28.77 -41.56
C CYS A 10 10.70 -28.26 -42.91
N TYR A 11 10.32 -26.98 -42.92
CA TYR A 11 10.57 -26.12 -44.08
C TYR A 11 11.13 -24.77 -43.62
N ILE A 12 12.21 -24.34 -44.27
CA ILE A 12 12.93 -23.10 -44.00
C ILE A 12 12.57 -22.04 -45.06
N SER A 13 12.67 -20.79 -44.65
CA SER A 13 12.61 -19.52 -45.39
C SER A 13 13.21 -19.49 -46.81
N PHE A 14 12.66 -18.59 -47.67
CA PHE A 14 13.31 -17.57 -48.53
C PHE A 14 12.60 -17.31 -49.89
N LEU A 15 12.94 -16.16 -50.50
CA LEU A 15 12.51 -15.57 -51.80
C LEU A 15 11.12 -14.90 -51.76
N ALA A 16 10.90 -13.58 -51.95
CA ALA A 16 11.65 -12.42 -52.48
C ALA A 16 11.48 -12.09 -54.00
N LEU A 17 10.87 -10.91 -54.28
CA LEU A 17 10.78 -10.15 -55.56
C LEU A 17 10.06 -10.85 -56.76
N GLU A 18 9.48 -10.22 -57.81
CA GLU A 18 9.48 -8.87 -58.44
C GLU A 18 8.05 -8.52 -59.01
N VAL A 19 7.49 -7.29 -58.91
CA VAL A 19 7.44 -6.14 -59.90
C VAL A 19 6.17 -6.03 -60.79
N GLN A 20 5.84 -4.78 -61.18
CA GLN A 20 4.76 -4.20 -62.03
C GLN A 20 3.54 -3.73 -61.20
N GLY A 21 3.17 -2.44 -61.09
CA GLY A 21 3.14 -1.33 -62.06
C GLY A 21 1.65 -1.07 -62.40
N THR A 22 1.04 0.14 -62.40
CA THR A 22 1.51 1.48 -62.81
C THR A 22 0.43 2.58 -62.61
N TYR A 23 0.82 3.88 -62.55
CA TYR A 23 0.05 5.14 -62.82
C TYR A 23 -1.14 5.53 -61.88
N GLN A 24 -1.53 6.81 -61.63
CA GLN A 24 -1.13 8.12 -62.19
C GLN A 24 -1.42 9.37 -61.28
N LEU A 25 -0.45 10.29 -61.19
CA LEU A 25 -0.45 11.78 -61.10
C LEU A 25 -1.56 12.64 -60.41
N TYR A 26 -1.13 13.52 -59.50
CA TYR A 26 -1.10 15.02 -59.55
C TYR A 26 -0.09 15.44 -58.44
N GLY A 27 0.99 16.24 -58.60
CA GLY A 27 1.18 17.53 -59.27
C GLY A 27 0.81 18.68 -58.30
N GLY A 28 1.70 19.54 -57.77
CA GLY A 28 3.16 19.68 -57.87
C GLY A 28 3.57 21.17 -57.92
N TYR A 29 4.38 21.68 -56.97
CA TYR A 29 5.08 22.97 -57.09
C TYR A 29 6.44 22.93 -56.38
N GLY A 30 7.45 23.51 -57.04
CA GLY A 30 8.88 23.33 -56.76
C GLY A 30 9.59 24.46 -56.00
N PRO A 31 10.94 24.48 -56.00
CA PRO A 31 11.71 24.82 -54.80
C PRO A 31 12.63 26.04 -54.94
N ARG A 32 13.37 26.36 -53.87
CA ARG A 32 14.62 27.15 -53.96
C ARG A 32 15.69 26.63 -52.99
N GLN A 33 16.84 26.22 -53.53
CA GLN A 33 18.05 25.88 -52.77
C GLN A 33 18.91 27.12 -52.55
N GLN A 34 19.78 27.08 -51.54
CA GLN A 34 21.17 27.54 -51.65
C GLN A 34 22.08 26.83 -50.62
N HIS A 35 23.24 26.38 -51.08
CA HIS A 35 24.40 25.98 -50.25
C HIS A 35 25.06 27.25 -49.66
N ALA A 36 26.04 27.24 -48.74
CA ALA A 36 27.01 26.20 -48.39
C ALA A 36 27.65 26.40 -46.99
N ASP A 37 28.45 25.40 -46.59
CA ASP A 37 29.68 25.43 -45.77
C ASP A 37 29.67 25.73 -44.25
N SER A 38 30.36 24.83 -43.54
CA SER A 38 30.90 24.99 -42.18
C SER A 38 32.41 25.25 -42.25
N PRO A 39 33.05 25.77 -41.18
CA PRO A 39 34.01 24.91 -40.49
C PRO A 39 34.03 25.06 -38.94
N VAL A 40 34.96 24.33 -38.31
CA VAL A 40 34.97 23.94 -36.88
C VAL A 40 36.05 24.70 -36.08
N VAL A 41 35.92 24.67 -34.73
CA VAL A 41 36.97 24.74 -33.66
C VAL A 41 36.86 25.96 -32.68
N PRO A 42 37.09 25.79 -31.36
CA PRO A 42 36.78 26.77 -30.29
C PRO A 42 38.07 27.26 -29.55
N PRO A 43 38.07 27.56 -28.24
CA PRO A 43 37.43 28.68 -27.52
C PRO A 43 38.46 29.60 -26.82
N GLN A 44 38.08 30.84 -26.44
CA GLN A 44 38.86 31.62 -25.46
C GLN A 44 38.00 32.38 -24.43
N THR A 45 38.49 32.36 -23.19
CA THR A 45 38.03 33.09 -22.00
C THR A 45 38.24 34.60 -22.09
N PHE A 46 37.35 35.38 -21.49
CA PHE A 46 37.73 36.69 -20.94
C PHE A 46 36.96 37.07 -19.66
N GLN A 47 37.68 37.34 -18.58
CA GLN A 47 37.17 38.03 -17.39
C GLN A 47 37.64 39.49 -17.42
N ARG A 48 36.79 40.46 -17.02
CA ARG A 48 36.98 41.27 -15.79
C ARG A 48 36.18 42.59 -15.78
N ARG A 49 35.56 42.82 -14.60
CA ARG A 49 35.42 44.08 -13.83
C ARG A 49 34.84 45.33 -14.49
N TYR A 50 33.84 45.91 -13.80
CA TYR A 50 33.91 47.31 -13.38
C TYR A 50 33.44 47.52 -11.94
N GLN A 51 33.90 48.62 -11.34
CA GLN A 51 33.88 48.98 -9.91
C GLN A 51 33.81 50.54 -9.81
N GLN A 52 33.41 51.23 -8.73
CA GLN A 52 33.14 50.84 -7.33
C GLN A 52 32.24 51.89 -6.62
N GLN A 53 31.62 51.51 -5.48
CA GLN A 53 31.30 52.38 -4.31
C GLN A 53 30.27 53.54 -4.36
N LEU A 54 29.17 53.40 -3.57
CA LEU A 54 28.81 54.08 -2.28
C LEU A 54 29.08 55.61 -2.09
N PRO A 55 28.37 56.38 -1.19
CA PRO A 55 27.73 55.94 0.08
C PRO A 55 26.40 56.63 0.54
N PHE A 56 26.01 56.36 1.79
CA PHE A 56 24.87 56.87 2.60
C PHE A 56 24.86 58.39 2.93
N ARG A 57 23.66 58.99 3.10
CA ARG A 57 23.24 59.62 4.40
C ARG A 57 21.72 59.93 4.51
N SER A 58 21.29 60.16 5.76
CA SER A 58 19.93 60.38 6.29
C SER A 58 19.39 61.82 6.22
N VAL A 59 18.07 62.04 6.45
CA VAL A 59 17.51 63.03 7.43
C VAL A 59 15.96 62.89 7.60
N GLN A 60 15.44 63.41 8.72
CA GLN A 60 14.18 63.20 9.46
C GLN A 60 12.79 63.44 8.83
N GLN A 61 11.76 62.98 9.57
CA GLN A 61 10.32 63.34 9.49
C GLN A 61 10.03 64.80 9.94
N PRO A 62 8.79 65.30 9.79
CA PRO A 62 7.85 65.22 10.93
C PRO A 62 6.40 64.81 10.57
N ALA A 63 5.60 64.54 11.60
CA ALA A 63 4.19 64.12 11.48
C ALA A 63 3.19 65.29 11.53
N LEU A 64 2.01 65.13 10.92
CA LEU A 64 0.80 65.89 11.27
C LEU A 64 -0.45 64.99 11.25
N LEU A 65 -1.28 65.17 12.28
CA LEU A 65 -2.65 64.67 12.38
C LEU A 65 -3.58 65.41 11.41
N PHE A 66 -4.62 64.74 10.91
CA PHE A 66 -5.94 65.37 10.80
C PHE A 66 -7.08 64.34 10.88
N GLN A 67 -8.10 64.66 11.67
CA GLN A 67 -9.37 63.94 11.74
C GLN A 67 -10.13 64.12 10.42
N ASN A 68 -11.04 63.21 10.09
CA ASN A 68 -12.05 63.49 9.06
C ASN A 68 -13.47 63.21 9.58
N GLN A 69 -14.35 64.19 9.33
CA GLN A 69 -15.68 64.28 9.93
C GLN A 69 -16.77 63.70 9.01
N ASN A 70 -17.91 63.38 9.61
CA ASN A 70 -19.16 63.17 8.88
C ASN A 70 -19.53 64.41 8.04
N GLN A 71 -19.73 64.25 6.73
CA GLN A 71 -20.59 65.15 5.96
C GLN A 71 -21.58 64.37 5.11
N ARG A 72 -22.86 64.75 5.23
CA ARG A 72 -23.94 64.33 4.35
C ARG A 72 -23.77 65.01 3.00
N VAL A 73 -24.06 64.29 1.92
CA VAL A 73 -24.25 64.90 0.60
C VAL A 73 -25.66 64.58 0.13
N HIS A 74 -26.45 65.61 -0.17
CA HIS A 74 -27.74 65.48 -0.84
C HIS A 74 -27.51 65.03 -2.29
N GLY A 75 -28.33 64.08 -2.78
CA GLY A 75 -28.14 63.50 -4.11
C GLY A 75 -28.77 64.30 -5.24
N ASN A 76 -28.51 63.86 -6.47
CA ASN A 76 -29.57 63.69 -7.47
C ASN A 76 -29.15 62.78 -8.64
N ASN A 77 -30.14 62.09 -9.20
CA ASN A 77 -30.19 61.45 -10.53
C ASN A 77 -29.06 60.52 -10.97
N TYR A 78 -29.25 59.21 -10.74
CA TYR A 78 -28.94 58.19 -11.75
C TYR A 78 -30.15 57.28 -12.00
N ARG A 79 -30.32 56.95 -13.28
CA ARG A 79 -31.50 56.39 -13.93
C ARG A 79 -31.72 54.92 -13.51
N PHE A 80 -32.85 54.60 -12.87
CA PHE A 80 -33.22 53.20 -12.60
C PHE A 80 -33.68 52.50 -13.89
N TYR A 81 -32.99 51.43 -14.27
CA TYR A 81 -33.59 50.38 -15.12
C TYR A 81 -34.34 49.42 -14.21
N GLY A 82 -35.68 49.51 -14.21
CA GLY A 82 -36.54 48.60 -13.46
C GLY A 82 -36.64 47.24 -14.15
N TYR A 83 -36.03 46.21 -13.57
CA TYR A 83 -36.31 44.82 -13.94
C TYR A 83 -37.57 44.34 -13.22
N HIS A 84 -38.66 44.20 -13.97
CA HIS A 84 -39.91 43.62 -13.47
C HIS A 84 -39.74 42.12 -13.16
N TYR A 85 -39.78 41.77 -11.88
CA TYR A 85 -39.97 40.38 -11.46
C TYR A 85 -41.44 39.98 -11.62
N TYR A 86 -41.76 39.26 -12.69
CA TYR A 86 -43.02 38.53 -12.80
C TYR A 86 -42.95 37.25 -11.96
N HIS A 87 -43.52 37.29 -10.75
CA HIS A 87 -43.80 36.07 -9.99
C HIS A 87 -44.87 35.23 -10.70
N GLN A 88 -44.50 34.05 -11.19
CA GLN A 88 -45.46 33.01 -11.55
C GLN A 88 -45.90 32.25 -10.29
N PRO A 89 -47.20 31.97 -10.09
CA PRO A 89 -47.67 31.15 -8.98
C PRO A 89 -47.30 29.66 -9.21
N PRO A 90 -46.90 28.91 -8.16
CA PRO A 90 -46.55 27.50 -8.29
C PRO A 90 -47.77 26.62 -8.60
N ARG A 91 -47.56 25.55 -9.36
CA ARG A 91 -48.58 24.53 -9.65
C ARG A 91 -49.01 23.84 -8.34
N LYS A 92 -50.32 23.65 -8.16
CA LYS A 92 -50.89 22.89 -7.04
C LYS A 92 -50.53 21.40 -7.19
N TRP A 93 -49.87 20.85 -6.18
CA TRP A 93 -49.70 19.40 -6.03
C TRP A 93 -50.94 18.79 -5.37
N PRO A 94 -51.32 17.53 -5.68
CA PRO A 94 -52.37 16.82 -4.95
C PRO A 94 -51.94 16.53 -3.50
N PRO A 95 -52.89 16.39 -2.56
CA PRO A 95 -52.57 16.21 -1.15
C PRO A 95 -51.91 14.85 -0.87
N VAL A 96 -50.77 14.87 -0.20
CA VAL A 96 -50.09 13.68 0.32
C VAL A 96 -50.91 13.12 1.49
N ARG A 97 -51.37 11.87 1.38
CA ARG A 97 -51.94 11.13 2.52
C ARG A 97 -50.80 10.65 3.43
N TYR A 98 -50.74 11.17 4.65
CA TYR A 98 -49.91 10.58 5.69
C TYR A 98 -50.49 9.23 6.12
N LEU A 99 -49.76 8.14 5.87
CA LEU A 99 -50.04 6.85 6.51
C LEU A 99 -49.64 6.95 7.99
N ARG A 100 -50.56 6.53 8.87
CA ARG A 100 -50.38 6.57 10.33
C ARG A 100 -49.36 5.49 10.75
N PRO A 101 -48.40 5.77 11.66
CA PRO A 101 -47.52 4.73 12.20
C PRO A 101 -48.33 3.64 12.92
N THR A 102 -48.04 2.39 12.62
CA THR A 102 -48.53 1.23 13.39
C THR A 102 -47.75 1.08 14.70
N PRO A 103 -48.38 0.71 15.82
CA PRO A 103 -47.68 0.48 17.08
C PRO A 103 -46.75 -0.75 16.99
N PRO A 104 -45.67 -0.80 17.79
CA PRO A 104 -44.79 -1.97 17.82
C PRO A 104 -45.49 -3.17 18.46
N HIS A 105 -45.36 -4.34 17.83
CA HIS A 105 -45.76 -5.62 18.43
C HIS A 105 -44.82 -6.01 19.59
N PRO A 106 -45.32 -6.74 20.61
CA PRO A 106 -44.49 -7.23 21.71
C PRO A 106 -43.52 -8.35 21.23
N PRO A 107 -42.39 -8.56 21.93
CA PRO A 107 -41.41 -9.57 21.55
C PRO A 107 -41.98 -10.98 21.75
N GLU A 108 -42.02 -11.75 20.67
CA GLU A 108 -42.45 -13.15 20.65
C GLU A 108 -41.31 -14.04 21.18
N GLN A 109 -41.65 -14.98 22.08
CA GLN A 109 -40.65 -15.81 22.76
C GLN A 109 -40.14 -16.93 21.86
N LEU A 110 -38.82 -17.14 21.79
CA LEU A 110 -38.25 -18.32 21.13
C LEU A 110 -38.62 -19.59 21.91
N VAL A 111 -39.57 -20.35 21.38
CA VAL A 111 -39.81 -21.74 21.76
C VAL A 111 -38.77 -22.63 21.07
N SER A 112 -37.94 -23.31 21.85
CA SER A 112 -36.99 -24.29 21.34
C SER A 112 -37.68 -25.59 20.95
N THR A 113 -37.44 -26.07 19.73
CA THR A 113 -37.77 -27.44 19.30
C THR A 113 -36.54 -28.08 18.63
N PRO A 114 -36.15 -29.30 19.02
CA PRO A 114 -35.00 -29.98 18.43
C PRO A 114 -35.45 -30.92 17.31
N SER A 115 -34.87 -30.78 16.12
CA SER A 115 -34.86 -31.84 15.09
C SER A 115 -33.69 -31.62 14.15
N GLY A 116 -32.79 -32.60 14.09
CA GLY A 116 -31.57 -32.51 13.29
C GLY A 116 -31.82 -32.81 11.82
N ILE A 117 -31.18 -32.02 10.96
CA ILE A 117 -30.91 -32.34 9.56
C ILE A 117 -29.41 -32.05 9.37
N PRO A 118 -28.60 -32.98 8.81
CA PRO A 118 -27.19 -32.71 8.59
C PRO A 118 -27.04 -31.65 7.50
N THR A 119 -26.53 -30.48 7.87
CA THR A 119 -26.12 -29.46 6.90
C THR A 119 -24.97 -30.00 6.05
N PRO A 120 -24.94 -29.71 4.73
CA PRO A 120 -23.78 -30.02 3.93
C PRO A 120 -22.58 -29.29 4.51
N ILE A 121 -21.44 -29.97 4.61
CA ILE A 121 -20.17 -29.37 4.99
C ILE A 121 -19.82 -28.39 3.86
N ILE A 122 -20.17 -27.11 4.06
CA ILE A 122 -19.58 -26.03 3.30
C ILE A 122 -18.11 -26.10 3.64
N SER A 123 -17.31 -26.62 2.70
CA SER A 123 -15.86 -26.52 2.77
C SER A 123 -15.54 -25.08 3.09
N ALA A 124 -14.93 -24.85 4.25
CA ALA A 124 -14.28 -23.58 4.50
C ALA A 124 -13.29 -23.42 3.35
N VAL A 125 -13.60 -22.50 2.44
CA VAL A 125 -12.57 -21.91 1.58
C VAL A 125 -11.66 -21.23 2.58
N THR A 126 -10.60 -21.95 2.96
CA THR A 126 -9.46 -21.35 3.60
C THR A 126 -9.07 -20.20 2.69
N GLU A 127 -9.29 -18.96 3.13
CA GLU A 127 -8.58 -17.83 2.56
C GLU A 127 -7.11 -18.20 2.70
N THR A 128 -6.51 -18.66 1.61
CA THR A 128 -5.08 -18.96 1.54
C THR A 128 -4.39 -17.66 1.90
N HIS A 129 -3.97 -17.56 3.16
CA HIS A 129 -3.36 -16.37 3.73
C HIS A 129 -2.02 -16.21 3.05
N CYS A 130 -2.07 -15.51 1.92
CA CYS A 130 -0.91 -15.05 1.22
C CYS A 130 -0.01 -14.36 2.23
N ARG A 131 1.21 -14.89 2.39
CA ARG A 131 2.25 -14.18 3.13
C ARG A 131 2.64 -12.97 2.28
N SER A 132 2.17 -11.81 2.72
CA SER A 132 2.56 -10.50 2.21
C SER A 132 4.08 -10.42 2.15
N ARG A 133 4.65 -10.38 0.94
CA ARG A 133 6.08 -10.15 0.76
C ARG A 133 6.46 -8.82 1.40
N PRO A 134 7.66 -8.71 1.98
CA PRO A 134 8.10 -7.44 2.52
C PRO A 134 8.26 -6.40 1.39
N LEU A 135 7.81 -5.17 1.66
CA LEU A 135 7.76 -4.06 0.71
C LEU A 135 8.36 -2.80 1.34
N ASP A 136 9.19 -2.07 0.60
CA ASP A 136 9.56 -0.69 0.93
C ASP A 136 8.65 0.27 0.15
N LEU A 137 7.69 0.90 0.82
CA LEU A 137 6.70 1.79 0.23
C LEU A 137 6.95 3.25 0.62
N VAL A 138 6.98 4.16 -0.36
CA VAL A 138 7.09 5.60 -0.11
C VAL A 138 5.91 6.34 -0.73
N PHE A 139 5.17 7.10 0.08
CA PHE A 139 4.19 8.04 -0.43
C PHE A 139 4.83 9.41 -0.65
N ILE A 140 4.72 9.95 -1.86
CA ILE A 140 5.19 11.28 -2.24
C ILE A 140 3.96 12.16 -2.45
N ILE A 141 3.55 12.88 -1.40
CA ILE A 141 2.32 13.67 -1.39
C ILE A 141 2.56 15.14 -1.72
N ASP A 142 1.75 15.62 -2.66
CA ASP A 142 1.68 17.02 -3.04
C ASP A 142 0.83 17.80 -2.03
N SER A 143 1.43 18.81 -1.42
CA SER A 143 0.73 19.81 -0.60
C SER A 143 0.96 21.23 -1.13
N SER A 144 1.20 21.37 -2.43
CA SER A 144 1.24 22.66 -3.11
C SER A 144 -0.11 23.38 -3.05
N ARG A 145 -0.09 24.68 -3.35
CA ARG A 145 -1.27 25.56 -3.23
C ARG A 145 -2.45 25.16 -4.12
N SER A 146 -2.22 24.42 -5.20
CA SER A 146 -3.28 23.97 -6.09
C SER A 146 -4.07 22.80 -5.50
N VAL A 147 -3.43 21.97 -4.67
CA VAL A 147 -4.11 20.99 -3.80
C VAL A 147 -4.80 21.74 -2.66
N ARG A 148 -6.13 21.87 -2.76
CA ARG A 148 -6.93 22.60 -1.76
C ARG A 148 -6.99 21.83 -0.44
N PRO A 149 -7.17 22.49 0.73
CA PRO A 149 -7.20 21.81 2.03
C PRO A 149 -8.19 20.64 2.12
N ALA A 150 -9.38 20.77 1.53
CA ALA A 150 -10.37 19.69 1.48
C ALA A 150 -9.91 18.47 0.65
N GLU A 151 -9.12 18.71 -0.40
CA GLU A 151 -8.52 17.65 -1.24
C GLU A 151 -7.33 17.00 -0.53
N PHE A 152 -6.53 17.78 0.20
CA PHE A 152 -5.42 17.27 1.01
C PHE A 152 -5.92 16.34 2.14
N GLU A 153 -7.06 16.64 2.77
CA GLU A 153 -7.68 15.72 3.72
C GLU A 153 -8.19 14.43 3.05
N LYS A 154 -8.68 14.48 1.80
CA LYS A 154 -8.95 13.23 1.03
C LYS A 154 -7.68 12.41 0.80
N VAL A 155 -6.54 13.06 0.53
CA VAL A 155 -5.24 12.37 0.40
C VAL A 155 -4.85 11.69 1.73
N LYS A 156 -5.01 12.38 2.87
CA LYS A 156 -4.74 11.80 4.20
C LYS A 156 -5.64 10.60 4.52
N VAL A 157 -6.92 10.67 4.17
CA VAL A 157 -7.85 9.52 4.27
C VAL A 157 -7.41 8.38 3.35
N PHE A 158 -7.09 8.65 2.09
CA PHE A 158 -6.59 7.66 1.12
C PHE A 158 -5.33 6.93 1.64
N LEU A 159 -4.37 7.66 2.22
CA LEU A 159 -3.18 7.07 2.84
C LEU A 159 -3.53 6.20 4.06
N SER A 160 -4.40 6.69 4.93
CA SER A 160 -4.88 5.97 6.12
C SER A 160 -5.55 4.66 5.76
N ASP A 161 -6.48 4.69 4.80
CA ASP A 161 -7.24 3.52 4.33
C ASP A 161 -6.32 2.52 3.62
N MET A 162 -5.33 3.01 2.85
CA MET A 162 -4.35 2.12 2.23
C MET A 162 -3.47 1.42 3.27
N VAL A 163 -3.00 2.12 4.31
CA VAL A 163 -2.25 1.53 5.44
C VAL A 163 -3.05 0.47 6.18
N ASP A 164 -4.38 0.59 6.28
CA ASP A 164 -5.21 -0.48 6.86
C ASP A 164 -5.16 -1.78 6.05
N THR A 165 -4.97 -1.70 4.72
CA THR A 165 -4.90 -2.89 3.84
C THR A 165 -3.53 -3.56 3.79
N LEU A 166 -2.46 -2.89 4.21
CA LEU A 166 -1.10 -3.40 4.15
C LEU A 166 -0.74 -4.23 5.40
N ASP A 167 0.22 -5.12 5.29
CA ASP A 167 0.83 -5.79 6.43
C ASP A 167 2.06 -5.00 6.88
N ILE A 168 1.92 -4.20 7.95
CA ILE A 168 2.92 -3.24 8.42
C ILE A 168 3.78 -3.88 9.51
N GLY A 169 5.11 -3.82 9.35
CA GLY A 169 6.04 -4.37 10.32
C GLY A 169 7.50 -4.25 9.88
N GLU A 170 8.43 -4.51 10.79
CA GLU A 170 9.87 -4.39 10.51
C GLU A 170 10.31 -5.36 9.40
N ASP A 171 9.85 -6.61 9.42
CA ASP A 171 10.12 -7.60 8.38
C ASP A 171 9.00 -7.76 7.36
N ALA A 172 7.99 -6.87 7.39
CA ALA A 172 6.85 -6.83 6.46
C ALA A 172 6.90 -5.55 5.60
N THR A 173 5.79 -4.83 5.44
CA THR A 173 5.77 -3.54 4.73
C THR A 173 6.30 -2.42 5.61
N ARG A 174 7.32 -1.71 5.11
CA ARG A 174 7.87 -0.48 5.68
C ARG A 174 7.33 0.70 4.89
N VAL A 175 6.89 1.76 5.57
CA VAL A 175 6.29 2.94 4.92
C VAL A 175 7.05 4.21 5.31
N ALA A 176 7.32 5.05 4.32
CA ALA A 176 7.77 6.44 4.52
C ALA A 176 6.83 7.42 3.82
N VAL A 177 6.84 8.67 4.28
CA VAL A 177 6.04 9.74 3.69
C VAL A 177 6.90 10.97 3.44
N VAL A 178 6.84 11.45 2.20
CA VAL A 178 7.52 12.64 1.70
C VAL A 178 6.44 13.64 1.29
N ASN A 179 6.35 14.75 2.00
CA ASN A 179 5.42 15.84 1.77
C ASN A 179 6.15 16.96 1.01
N TYR A 180 5.63 17.42 -0.13
CA TYR A 180 6.32 18.42 -0.93
C TYR A 180 5.42 19.56 -1.43
N ALA A 181 6.06 20.70 -1.64
CA ALA A 181 5.53 21.84 -2.38
C ALA A 181 6.71 22.56 -3.09
N SER A 182 7.06 23.79 -2.72
CA SER A 182 8.33 24.42 -3.16
C SER A 182 9.57 23.81 -2.51
N THR A 183 9.38 23.12 -1.38
CA THR A 183 10.41 22.39 -0.63
C THR A 183 9.93 20.97 -0.40
N VAL A 184 10.86 20.08 -0.05
CA VAL A 184 10.55 18.69 0.31
C VAL A 184 10.74 18.53 1.82
N LYS A 185 9.75 17.91 2.48
CA LYS A 185 9.74 17.59 3.90
C LYS A 185 9.50 16.09 4.05
N ILE A 186 10.46 15.38 4.61
CA ILE A 186 10.27 13.99 5.02
C ILE A 186 9.48 14.01 6.32
N GLU A 187 8.26 13.47 6.31
CA GLU A 187 7.39 13.41 7.50
C GLU A 187 7.81 12.24 8.42
N PHE A 188 8.17 11.10 7.82
CA PHE A 188 8.82 9.98 8.49
C PHE A 188 9.51 9.03 7.49
N LEU A 189 10.46 8.23 7.98
CA LEU A 189 11.30 7.31 7.19
C LEU A 189 10.81 5.86 7.32
N LEU A 190 11.34 4.97 6.46
CA LEU A 190 10.98 3.54 6.41
C LEU A 190 11.27 2.78 7.71
N LYS A 191 12.15 3.32 8.56
CA LYS A 191 12.49 2.79 9.89
C LYS A 191 11.75 3.45 11.08
N THR A 192 10.80 4.35 10.84
CA THR A 192 10.21 5.17 11.91
C THR A 192 9.00 4.52 12.58
N TYR A 193 8.12 3.86 11.82
CA TYR A 193 6.88 3.26 12.32
C TYR A 193 6.71 1.85 11.79
N PHE A 194 6.47 0.90 12.70
CA PHE A 194 6.24 -0.52 12.41
C PHE A 194 4.88 -1.03 12.89
N ASP A 195 3.99 -0.12 13.33
CA ASP A 195 2.61 -0.43 13.71
C ASP A 195 1.62 0.54 13.03
N LYS A 196 0.43 0.04 12.67
CA LYS A 196 -0.62 0.84 12.02
C LYS A 196 -1.09 2.02 12.88
N PRO A 197 -1.38 1.87 14.19
CA PRO A 197 -1.90 2.97 15.01
C PRO A 197 -0.98 4.20 15.05
N SER A 198 0.32 4.02 15.30
CA SER A 198 1.28 5.13 15.37
C SER A 198 1.48 5.80 14.01
N MET A 199 1.56 5.00 12.94
CA MET A 199 1.69 5.47 11.56
C MET A 199 0.47 6.29 11.12
N LYS A 200 -0.76 5.81 11.39
CA LYS A 200 -1.99 6.56 11.08
C LYS A 200 -2.10 7.84 11.91
N ALA A 201 -1.68 7.82 13.17
CA ALA A 201 -1.61 9.02 13.99
C ALA A 201 -0.58 10.03 13.46
N ALA A 202 0.52 9.58 12.85
CA ALA A 202 1.48 10.45 12.17
C ALA A 202 0.89 11.05 10.88
N LEU A 203 0.27 10.23 10.02
CA LEU A 203 -0.44 10.66 8.81
C LEU A 203 -1.48 11.75 9.10
N ALA A 204 -2.28 11.59 10.16
CA ALA A 204 -3.30 12.55 10.56
C ALA A 204 -2.74 13.94 10.93
N ARG A 205 -1.50 14.00 11.42
CA ARG A 205 -0.79 15.24 11.83
C ARG A 205 -0.02 15.92 10.70
N ILE A 206 -0.01 15.38 9.49
CA ILE A 206 0.66 16.03 8.35
C ILE A 206 -0.08 17.33 8.00
N GLU A 207 0.69 18.41 7.91
CA GLU A 207 0.25 19.75 7.53
C GLU A 207 0.63 20.07 6.08
N SER A 208 -0.21 20.86 5.40
CA SER A 208 0.01 21.26 4.01
C SER A 208 0.99 22.44 3.90
N LEU A 209 1.94 22.38 2.98
CA LEU A 209 2.97 23.40 2.78
C LEU A 209 2.48 24.62 1.95
N ALA A 210 1.43 24.46 1.14
CA ALA A 210 0.70 25.51 0.40
C ALA A 210 1.56 26.44 -0.51
N ALA A 211 2.70 25.95 -0.97
CA ALA A 211 3.66 26.68 -1.82
C ALA A 211 3.53 26.27 -3.31
N GLY A 212 4.63 26.32 -4.07
CA GLY A 212 4.71 25.81 -5.46
C GLY A 212 4.75 24.28 -5.52
N THR A 213 5.11 23.72 -6.67
CA THR A 213 4.93 22.28 -6.98
C THR A 213 6.20 21.68 -7.59
N MET A 214 7.20 21.39 -6.75
CA MET A 214 8.51 20.86 -7.17
C MET A 214 8.54 19.33 -7.10
N THR A 215 7.72 18.68 -7.93
CA THR A 215 7.56 17.22 -7.92
C THR A 215 8.84 16.49 -8.34
N GLY A 216 9.61 17.04 -9.28
CA GLY A 216 10.88 16.45 -9.70
C GLY A 216 11.93 16.45 -8.58
N LEU A 217 11.99 17.53 -7.80
CA LEU A 217 12.78 17.61 -6.57
C LEU A 217 12.33 16.56 -5.53
N ALA A 218 11.01 16.40 -5.34
CA ALA A 218 10.47 15.40 -4.41
C ALA A 218 10.86 13.97 -4.79
N ILE A 219 10.72 13.60 -6.07
CA ILE A 219 11.17 12.29 -6.60
C ILE A 219 12.68 12.11 -6.36
N LYS A 220 13.49 13.14 -6.66
CA LYS A 220 14.94 13.10 -6.46
C LYS A 220 15.32 12.88 -4.99
N THR A 221 14.73 13.62 -4.05
CA THR A 221 14.95 13.43 -2.60
C THR A 221 14.50 12.03 -2.15
N THR A 222 13.36 11.53 -2.65
CA THR A 222 12.91 10.16 -2.32
C THR A 222 13.93 9.10 -2.72
N VAL A 223 14.50 9.18 -3.93
CA VAL A 223 15.58 8.26 -4.38
C VAL A 223 16.87 8.47 -3.58
N GLN A 224 17.28 9.71 -3.36
CA GLN A 224 18.62 10.05 -2.84
C GLN A 224 18.74 10.01 -1.31
N GLU A 225 17.62 10.06 -0.58
CA GLU A 225 17.58 10.16 0.89
C GLU A 225 16.67 9.10 1.53
N VAL A 226 15.49 8.82 0.97
CA VAL A 226 14.49 7.94 1.62
C VAL A 226 14.69 6.46 1.30
N PHE A 227 14.99 6.11 0.04
CA PHE A 227 15.28 4.73 -0.37
C PHE A 227 16.69 4.22 0.01
N ARG A 228 17.36 4.88 0.96
CA ARG A 228 18.67 4.49 1.49
C ARG A 228 18.57 3.49 2.64
N GLU A 229 19.61 2.69 2.80
CA GLU A 229 19.75 1.77 3.95
C GLU A 229 19.76 2.52 5.29
N GLU A 230 20.47 3.65 5.38
CA GLU A 230 20.48 4.48 6.59
C GLU A 230 19.09 5.05 6.94
N SER A 231 18.16 5.08 5.98
CA SER A 231 16.77 5.52 6.12
C SER A 231 15.78 4.37 6.37
N GLY A 232 16.28 3.12 6.41
CA GLY A 232 15.47 1.93 6.66
C GLY A 232 15.06 1.14 5.41
N ALA A 233 15.49 1.55 4.22
CA ALA A 233 15.26 0.79 3.01
C ALA A 233 16.10 -0.50 3.02
N ARG A 234 15.53 -1.61 2.54
CA ARG A 234 16.23 -2.90 2.48
C ARG A 234 17.02 -3.02 1.20
N LEU A 235 18.16 -3.71 1.26
CA LEU A 235 19.03 -3.95 0.12
C LEU A 235 18.30 -4.67 -1.03
N THR A 236 18.61 -4.29 -2.27
CA THR A 236 18.04 -4.88 -3.49
C THR A 236 18.36 -6.38 -3.61
N ASN A 237 19.46 -6.86 -3.03
CA ASN A 237 19.81 -8.29 -3.01
C ASN A 237 18.85 -9.16 -2.18
N LYS A 238 18.02 -8.57 -1.31
CA LYS A 238 16.95 -9.27 -0.58
C LYS A 238 15.67 -9.43 -1.42
N ASN A 239 15.67 -9.03 -2.69
CA ASN A 239 14.53 -9.08 -3.61
C ASN A 239 13.27 -8.37 -3.04
N ILE A 240 13.49 -7.29 -2.28
CA ILE A 240 12.42 -6.47 -1.70
C ILE A 240 12.00 -5.43 -2.71
N ALA A 241 10.70 -5.41 -3.04
CA ALA A 241 10.12 -4.41 -3.92
C ALA A 241 10.30 -2.99 -3.33
N LYS A 242 10.55 -2.02 -4.19
CA LYS A 242 10.61 -0.59 -3.84
C LYS A 242 9.54 0.12 -4.64
N VAL A 243 8.51 0.63 -3.97
CA VAL A 243 7.35 1.26 -4.61
C VAL A 243 7.27 2.71 -4.16
N ALA A 244 7.11 3.63 -5.10
CA ALA A 244 6.83 5.03 -4.82
C ALA A 244 5.47 5.42 -5.40
N ILE A 245 4.59 5.96 -4.56
CA ILE A 245 3.25 6.42 -4.96
C ILE A 245 3.21 7.94 -4.85
N ILE A 246 3.20 8.61 -5.99
CA ILE A 246 3.05 10.06 -6.09
C ILE A 246 1.55 10.39 -6.06
N VAL A 247 1.12 11.29 -5.17
CA VAL A 247 -0.27 11.75 -5.07
C VAL A 247 -0.30 13.26 -5.31
N THR A 248 -0.88 13.71 -6.42
CA THR A 248 -0.74 15.08 -6.94
C THR A 248 -1.90 15.50 -7.85
N ASP A 249 -2.09 16.81 -8.08
CA ASP A 249 -2.91 17.35 -9.17
C ASP A 249 -2.15 17.46 -10.52
N GLY A 250 -0.94 16.90 -10.59
CA GLY A 250 -0.20 16.67 -11.84
C GLY A 250 0.36 17.92 -12.50
N ARG A 251 0.58 19.03 -11.77
CA ARG A 251 1.10 20.29 -12.35
C ARG A 251 2.50 20.65 -11.82
N PRO A 252 3.54 19.87 -12.13
CA PRO A 252 4.90 20.17 -11.70
C PRO A 252 5.41 21.48 -12.30
N GLN A 253 6.21 22.20 -11.52
CA GLN A 253 6.91 23.42 -11.92
C GLN A 253 8.37 23.15 -12.33
N ASP A 254 8.81 21.89 -12.24
CA ASP A 254 10.12 21.38 -12.60
C ASP A 254 10.02 20.15 -13.54
N LYS A 255 11.18 19.64 -13.98
CA LYS A 255 11.23 18.51 -14.91
C LYS A 255 11.05 17.18 -14.16
N VAL A 256 9.94 16.50 -14.42
CA VAL A 256 9.64 15.19 -13.82
C VAL A 256 10.10 13.98 -14.65
N GLU A 257 10.11 14.07 -15.97
CA GLU A 257 10.34 12.93 -16.88
C GLU A 257 11.70 12.25 -16.65
N GLU A 258 12.78 13.04 -16.66
CA GLU A 258 14.16 12.55 -16.51
C GLU A 258 14.42 11.93 -15.13
N VAL A 259 13.95 12.59 -14.05
CA VAL A 259 14.12 12.08 -12.68
C VAL A 259 13.25 10.87 -12.38
N SER A 260 12.06 10.78 -12.99
CA SER A 260 11.20 9.59 -12.90
C SER A 260 11.80 8.43 -13.70
N ALA A 261 12.37 8.69 -14.88
CA ALA A 261 13.12 7.68 -15.64
C ALA A 261 14.31 7.16 -14.83
N ALA A 262 15.10 8.04 -14.22
CA ALA A 262 16.21 7.66 -13.34
C ALA A 262 15.73 6.80 -12.16
N ALA A 263 14.65 7.20 -11.46
CA ALA A 263 14.06 6.41 -10.38
C ALA A 263 13.67 4.99 -10.85
N ARG A 264 12.96 4.87 -11.98
CA ARG A 264 12.59 3.59 -12.59
C ARG A 264 13.81 2.72 -12.91
N THR A 265 14.91 3.30 -13.44
CA THR A 265 16.14 2.53 -13.72
C THR A 265 16.85 2.00 -12.46
N THR A 266 16.56 2.55 -11.28
CA THR A 266 17.06 2.00 -9.99
C THR A 266 16.19 0.86 -9.43
N GLY A 267 15.17 0.40 -10.17
CA GLY A 267 14.26 -0.66 -9.73
C GLY A 267 13.13 -0.17 -8.81
N ILE A 268 12.84 1.13 -8.81
CA ILE A 268 11.69 1.70 -8.08
C ILE A 268 10.47 1.68 -9.01
N GLU A 269 9.42 1.01 -8.56
CA GLU A 269 8.12 0.95 -9.25
C GLU A 269 7.32 2.22 -8.93
N MET A 270 7.10 3.06 -9.95
CA MET A 270 6.50 4.38 -9.79
C MET A 270 5.00 4.33 -10.10
N TYR A 271 4.17 4.74 -9.16
CA TYR A 271 2.73 4.92 -9.32
C TYR A 271 2.37 6.40 -9.23
N ALA A 272 1.39 6.84 -10.03
CA ALA A 272 0.93 8.23 -10.04
C ALA A 272 -0.60 8.29 -9.82
N VAL A 273 -1.02 9.00 -8.78
CA VAL A 273 -2.42 9.10 -8.37
C VAL A 273 -2.87 10.56 -8.44
N GLY A 274 -3.77 10.84 -9.38
CA GLY A 274 -4.35 12.15 -9.62
C GLY A 274 -5.42 12.55 -8.59
N VAL A 275 -5.35 13.77 -8.09
CA VAL A 275 -6.37 14.40 -7.23
C VAL A 275 -7.18 15.43 -8.03
N ASP A 276 -8.52 15.39 -7.95
CA ASP A 276 -9.44 16.28 -8.69
C ASP A 276 -9.04 16.41 -10.17
N ARG A 277 -8.69 17.62 -10.65
CA ARG A 277 -8.40 17.92 -12.07
C ARG A 277 -6.97 17.61 -12.47
N ALA A 278 -6.46 16.45 -12.05
CA ALA A 278 -5.07 16.10 -12.26
C ALA A 278 -4.72 15.95 -13.75
N ASP A 279 -3.57 16.48 -14.16
CA ASP A 279 -3.11 16.38 -15.54
C ASP A 279 -2.57 14.98 -15.87
N MET A 280 -3.29 14.28 -16.76
CA MET A 280 -2.93 12.92 -17.15
C MET A 280 -1.61 12.81 -17.89
N MET A 281 -1.15 13.85 -18.60
CA MET A 281 0.11 13.75 -19.33
C MET A 281 1.28 13.75 -18.33
N SER A 282 1.26 14.69 -17.38
CA SER A 282 2.25 14.73 -16.28
C SER A 282 2.26 13.44 -15.46
N LEU A 283 1.09 12.92 -15.05
CA LEU A 283 1.00 11.66 -14.29
C LEU A 283 1.65 10.49 -15.05
N ARG A 284 1.46 10.41 -16.37
CA ARG A 284 2.04 9.37 -17.22
C ARG A 284 3.57 9.48 -17.39
N LEU A 285 4.14 10.69 -17.34
CA LEU A 285 5.60 10.87 -17.37
C LEU A 285 6.27 10.35 -16.08
N MET A 286 5.55 10.42 -14.95
CA MET A 286 6.03 10.00 -13.64
C MET A 286 5.90 8.49 -13.39
N ALA A 287 4.78 7.89 -13.82
CA ALA A 287 4.47 6.48 -13.59
C ALA A 287 5.41 5.49 -14.33
N SER A 288 5.41 4.24 -13.87
CA SER A 288 5.96 3.09 -14.59
C SER A 288 5.03 2.61 -15.70
N GLN A 289 5.53 1.72 -16.55
CA GLN A 289 4.73 1.00 -17.56
C GLN A 289 4.25 -0.35 -16.99
N PRO A 290 3.06 -0.84 -17.37
CA PRO A 290 2.09 -0.21 -18.27
C PRO A 290 1.24 0.86 -17.55
N LEU A 291 0.94 1.96 -18.25
CA LEU A 291 0.34 3.17 -17.65
C LEU A 291 -1.06 2.97 -17.07
N ASP A 292 -1.85 2.04 -17.60
CA ASP A 292 -3.19 1.69 -17.13
C ASP A 292 -3.18 0.88 -15.83
N GLU A 293 -2.03 0.31 -15.45
CA GLU A 293 -1.80 -0.33 -14.15
C GLU A 293 -1.11 0.59 -13.12
N HIS A 294 -0.56 1.74 -13.55
CA HIS A 294 0.24 2.62 -12.69
C HIS A 294 -0.30 4.06 -12.55
N VAL A 295 -1.32 4.47 -13.32
CA VAL A 295 -1.93 5.80 -13.25
C VAL A 295 -3.41 5.74 -12.81
N PHE A 296 -3.76 6.46 -11.75
CA PHE A 296 -5.04 6.38 -11.06
C PHE A 296 -5.63 7.75 -10.69
N TYR A 297 -6.90 7.81 -10.25
CA TYR A 297 -7.58 9.03 -9.79
C TYR A 297 -8.31 8.84 -8.44
N VAL A 298 -7.93 9.61 -7.41
CA VAL A 298 -8.41 9.48 -6.01
C VAL A 298 -9.94 9.51 -5.89
N GLU A 299 -10.65 10.26 -6.75
CA GLU A 299 -12.11 10.37 -6.69
C GLU A 299 -12.86 9.05 -6.86
N THR A 300 -12.21 8.03 -7.46
CA THR A 300 -12.82 6.70 -7.57
C THR A 300 -12.43 5.84 -6.36
N TYR A 301 -13.42 5.46 -5.55
CA TYR A 301 -13.29 4.49 -4.43
C TYR A 301 -12.70 3.12 -4.88
N GLY A 302 -12.66 2.89 -6.20
CA GLY A 302 -11.95 1.78 -6.82
C GLY A 302 -10.42 1.88 -6.84
N VAL A 303 -9.79 3.05 -6.63
CA VAL A 303 -8.31 3.16 -6.63
C VAL A 303 -7.70 2.38 -5.48
N ILE A 304 -8.20 2.55 -4.25
CA ILE A 304 -7.71 1.77 -3.11
C ILE A 304 -7.87 0.28 -3.41
N LYS A 305 -9.04 -0.16 -3.88
CA LYS A 305 -9.24 -1.58 -4.24
C LYS A 305 -8.34 -2.06 -5.37
N LYS A 306 -8.05 -1.26 -6.40
CA LYS A 306 -7.14 -1.62 -7.50
C LYS A 306 -5.69 -1.67 -7.04
N LEU A 307 -5.21 -0.63 -6.35
CA LEU A 307 -3.86 -0.59 -5.78
C LEU A 307 -3.68 -1.70 -4.75
N THR A 308 -4.59 -1.87 -3.79
CA THR A 308 -4.55 -2.98 -2.84
C THR A 308 -4.64 -4.34 -3.53
N SER A 309 -5.44 -4.53 -4.59
CA SER A 309 -5.45 -5.81 -5.32
C SER A 309 -4.14 -6.03 -6.07
N LYS A 310 -3.60 -5.01 -6.76
CA LYS A 310 -2.31 -5.08 -7.47
C LYS A 310 -1.16 -5.32 -6.50
N PHE A 311 -1.07 -4.58 -5.40
CA PHE A 311 -0.07 -4.83 -4.36
C PHE A 311 -0.28 -6.18 -3.71
N ARG A 312 -1.51 -6.63 -3.48
CA ARG A 312 -1.74 -8.01 -3.04
C ARG A 312 -1.26 -9.00 -4.12
N GLU A 313 -1.54 -8.81 -5.40
CA GLU A 313 -1.08 -9.72 -6.48
C GLU A 313 0.46 -9.72 -6.64
N THR A 314 1.12 -8.57 -6.50
CA THR A 314 2.59 -8.42 -6.59
C THR A 314 3.31 -8.89 -5.32
N LEU A 315 2.74 -8.62 -4.14
CA LEU A 315 3.28 -8.98 -2.84
C LEU A 315 2.85 -10.37 -2.38
N CYS A 316 1.78 -10.94 -2.91
CA CYS A 316 1.52 -12.36 -2.78
C CYS A 316 2.51 -13.09 -3.66
N GLY A 317 3.57 -13.58 -3.01
CA GLY A 317 4.10 -14.85 -3.44
C GLY A 317 2.93 -15.82 -3.52
N MET A 318 2.76 -16.46 -4.67
CA MET A 318 1.93 -17.66 -4.74
C MET A 318 2.44 -18.58 -3.65
N ASP A 319 1.57 -18.97 -2.72
CA ASP A 319 1.94 -19.92 -1.69
C ASP A 319 2.14 -21.27 -2.37
N ALA A 320 3.39 -21.52 -2.79
CA ALA A 320 3.76 -22.68 -3.59
C ALA A 320 3.52 -23.98 -2.81
N CYS A 321 3.54 -23.92 -1.47
CA CYS A 321 3.06 -24.98 -0.61
C CYS A 321 1.54 -25.21 -0.73
N ALA A 322 0.72 -24.15 -0.71
CA ALA A 322 -0.73 -24.27 -0.86
C ALA A 322 -1.19 -24.65 -2.29
N LEU A 323 -0.37 -24.39 -3.32
CA LEU A 323 -0.62 -24.85 -4.69
C LEU A 323 -0.28 -26.33 -4.92
N GLY A 324 0.33 -26.99 -3.94
CA GLY A 324 0.75 -28.40 -4.00
C GLY A 324 2.27 -28.54 -4.08
N HIS A 325 2.85 -29.21 -3.09
CA HIS A 325 4.28 -29.48 -2.96
C HIS A 325 4.57 -30.97 -2.85
N ASP A 326 5.82 -31.37 -3.06
CA ASP A 326 6.30 -32.75 -2.85
C ASP A 326 7.31 -32.89 -1.69
N CYS A 327 7.37 -31.89 -0.80
CA CYS A 327 8.04 -32.02 0.49
C CYS A 327 7.42 -33.10 1.37
N ASP A 328 8.27 -33.96 1.91
CA ASP A 328 7.94 -35.07 2.81
C ASP A 328 7.51 -34.60 4.22
N HIS A 329 8.18 -33.58 4.76
CA HIS A 329 7.93 -33.07 6.11
C HIS A 329 7.32 -31.66 6.16
N VAL A 330 8.14 -30.61 6.00
CA VAL A 330 7.71 -29.21 6.08
C VAL A 330 7.96 -28.56 4.74
N CYS A 331 6.96 -27.87 4.20
CA CYS A 331 7.12 -27.02 3.04
C CYS A 331 7.21 -25.56 3.50
N VAL A 332 8.25 -24.86 3.05
CA VAL A 332 8.45 -23.43 3.28
C VAL A 332 8.41 -22.73 1.93
N THR A 333 7.39 -21.89 1.71
CA THR A 333 7.29 -21.09 0.49
C THR A 333 8.40 -20.04 0.45
N ASP A 334 9.18 -20.08 -0.64
CA ASP A 334 10.27 -19.17 -0.97
C ASP A 334 9.92 -18.39 -2.25
N HIS A 335 9.47 -17.15 -2.07
CA HIS A 335 8.99 -16.25 -3.13
C HIS A 335 7.90 -16.83 -4.05
N ASN A 336 8.27 -17.58 -5.08
CA ASN A 336 7.42 -18.22 -6.10
C ASN A 336 7.66 -19.75 -6.19
N SER A 337 8.58 -20.26 -5.36
CA SER A 337 8.98 -21.66 -5.22
C SER A 337 8.66 -22.10 -3.78
N TYR A 338 8.99 -23.35 -3.46
CA TYR A 338 9.14 -23.80 -2.08
C TYR A 338 10.50 -24.46 -1.88
N THR A 339 10.91 -24.52 -0.62
CA THR A 339 11.99 -25.37 -0.12
C THR A 339 11.43 -26.32 0.93
N CYS A 340 11.93 -27.55 0.96
CA CYS A 340 11.52 -28.54 1.94
C CYS A 340 12.47 -28.49 3.15
N GLU A 341 11.88 -28.49 4.34
CA GLU A 341 12.59 -28.58 5.61
C GLU A 341 12.16 -29.85 6.36
N CYS A 342 13.06 -30.38 7.18
CA CYS A 342 12.79 -31.56 7.99
C CYS A 342 12.47 -31.16 9.43
N ARG A 343 11.57 -31.93 10.05
CA ARG A 343 11.30 -31.85 11.50
C ARG A 343 12.55 -32.28 12.28
N GLU A 344 12.62 -31.86 13.55
CA GLU A 344 13.67 -32.24 14.49
C GLU A 344 13.89 -33.76 14.51
N GLY A 345 15.16 -34.18 14.58
CA GLY A 345 15.58 -35.59 14.43
C GLY A 345 15.73 -36.10 12.99
N TYR A 346 15.52 -35.26 11.96
CA TYR A 346 15.64 -35.63 10.55
C TYR A 346 16.50 -34.66 9.74
N THR A 347 17.25 -35.21 8.78
CA THR A 347 18.09 -34.50 7.82
C THR A 347 17.44 -34.51 6.42
N LEU A 348 17.64 -33.42 5.66
CA LEU A 348 17.09 -33.31 4.30
C LEU A 348 17.99 -34.06 3.31
N ASN A 349 17.39 -34.93 2.50
CA ASN A 349 18.11 -35.74 1.53
C ASN A 349 18.62 -34.92 0.33
N ALA A 350 19.52 -35.52 -0.45
CA ALA A 350 20.11 -34.89 -1.64
C ALA A 350 19.10 -34.53 -2.74
N ASP A 351 17.89 -35.12 -2.72
CA ASP A 351 16.76 -34.76 -3.58
C ASP A 351 16.09 -33.43 -3.21
N LYS A 352 16.41 -32.89 -2.02
CA LYS A 352 15.85 -31.68 -1.38
C LYS A 352 14.35 -31.76 -1.12
N LYS A 353 13.79 -32.97 -0.98
CA LYS A 353 12.36 -33.23 -0.87
C LYS A 353 12.02 -34.22 0.24
N THR A 354 12.78 -35.31 0.33
CA THR A 354 12.59 -36.35 1.34
C THR A 354 13.45 -36.11 2.57
N CYS A 355 12.97 -36.57 3.71
CA CYS A 355 13.68 -36.49 4.98
C CYS A 355 14.16 -37.89 5.39
N SER A 356 15.28 -37.97 6.09
CA SER A 356 15.78 -39.22 6.66
C SER A 356 16.37 -38.96 8.03
N GLN A 357 16.06 -39.86 8.96
CA GLN A 357 16.38 -39.71 10.38
C GLN A 357 17.88 -39.47 10.57
N ASP A 358 18.26 -38.49 11.39
CA ASP A 358 19.68 -38.14 11.56
C ASP A 358 20.43 -39.36 12.12
N PRO A 359 21.48 -39.86 11.44
CA PRO A 359 22.25 -41.01 11.93
C PRO A 359 22.83 -40.82 13.34
N ASN A 360 23.00 -39.57 13.79
CA ASN A 360 23.49 -39.26 15.13
C ASN A 360 22.39 -39.27 16.21
N GLU A 361 21.13 -38.99 15.86
CA GLU A 361 19.98 -39.05 16.79
C GLU A 361 19.60 -40.50 17.15
N MET A 362 19.94 -41.47 16.31
CA MET A 362 19.73 -42.90 16.59
C MET A 362 20.58 -43.40 17.79
N SER A 363 21.55 -42.59 18.26
CA SER A 363 22.30 -42.83 19.51
C SER A 363 21.78 -42.03 20.72
N ALA A 364 20.87 -41.05 20.52
CA ALA A 364 20.30 -40.23 21.58
C ALA A 364 18.94 -40.77 22.07
N ASN A 365 18.08 -41.21 21.15
CA ASN A 365 16.72 -41.65 21.48
C ASN A 365 16.62 -43.02 22.21
N LEU A 366 17.75 -43.71 22.46
CA LEU A 366 17.76 -44.88 23.35
C LEU A 366 17.76 -44.52 24.85
N LEU A 367 17.71 -43.24 25.23
CA LEU A 367 17.77 -42.78 26.63
C LEU A 367 16.68 -41.76 27.04
N SER A 368 15.68 -41.46 26.20
CA SER A 368 14.70 -40.38 26.45
C SER A 368 13.21 -40.73 26.38
N GLU A 369 12.79 -41.86 25.78
CA GLU A 369 11.36 -42.12 25.54
C GLU A 369 10.49 -42.36 26.82
N ASP A 370 11.08 -42.64 27.98
CA ASP A 370 10.34 -42.88 29.24
C ASP A 370 10.30 -41.69 30.23
N ALA A 371 10.90 -40.55 29.89
CA ALA A 371 11.08 -39.45 30.86
C ALA A 371 9.79 -38.62 31.13
N CYS A 372 8.88 -38.47 30.16
CA CYS A 372 7.78 -37.50 30.24
C CYS A 372 6.37 -38.10 30.45
N MET A 373 6.24 -39.42 30.65
CA MET A 373 4.97 -40.04 31.08
C MET A 373 4.93 -40.37 32.59
N CYS A 374 6.08 -40.41 33.25
CA CYS A 374 6.17 -40.80 34.66
C CYS A 374 5.69 -39.70 35.62
N GLU A 375 5.97 -38.42 35.34
CA GLU A 375 5.59 -37.31 36.24
C GLU A 375 4.07 -37.18 36.42
N ALA A 376 3.30 -37.23 35.33
CA ALA A 376 1.84 -37.18 35.38
C ALA A 376 1.25 -38.41 36.10
N GLN A 377 1.81 -39.60 35.84
CA GLN A 377 1.41 -40.86 36.46
C GLN A 377 1.69 -40.86 37.97
N ILE A 378 2.86 -40.39 38.39
CA ILE A 378 3.28 -40.26 39.80
C ILE A 378 2.43 -39.19 40.51
N ALA A 379 2.18 -38.03 39.87
CA ALA A 379 1.30 -37.00 40.42
C ALA A 379 -0.13 -37.51 40.64
N PHE A 380 -0.66 -38.29 39.68
CA PHE A 380 -1.97 -38.94 39.82
C PHE A 380 -1.98 -39.99 40.94
N GLN A 381 -0.95 -40.86 41.01
CA GLN A 381 -0.77 -41.85 42.08
C GLN A 381 -0.70 -41.21 43.47
N MET A 382 0.11 -40.16 43.65
CA MET A 382 0.21 -39.43 44.91
C MET A 382 -1.10 -38.74 45.31
N LYS A 383 -1.82 -38.16 44.34
CA LYS A 383 -3.14 -37.56 44.58
C LYS A 383 -4.17 -38.60 44.99
N MET A 384 -4.22 -39.76 44.33
CA MET A 384 -5.06 -40.88 44.69
C MET A 384 -4.75 -41.42 46.10
N GLN A 385 -3.48 -41.62 46.44
CA GLN A 385 -3.09 -42.06 47.79
C GLN A 385 -3.48 -41.04 48.87
N SER A 386 -3.34 -39.74 48.58
CA SER A 386 -3.79 -38.66 49.48
C SER A 386 -5.31 -38.69 49.71
N THR A 387 -6.10 -38.82 48.64
CA THR A 387 -7.57 -38.93 48.73
C THR A 387 -8.01 -40.19 49.48
N ILE A 388 -7.37 -41.34 49.22
CA ILE A 388 -7.63 -42.58 49.97
C ILE A 388 -7.32 -42.38 51.46
N LYS A 389 -6.19 -41.78 51.81
CA LYS A 389 -5.83 -41.49 53.22
C LYS A 389 -6.82 -40.56 53.91
N GLN A 390 -7.34 -39.54 53.21
CA GLN A 390 -8.41 -38.68 53.74
C GLN A 390 -9.73 -39.43 53.95
N LEU A 391 -10.12 -40.30 53.03
CA LEU A 391 -11.32 -41.15 53.15
C LEU A 391 -11.19 -42.12 54.33
N THR A 392 -10.06 -42.80 54.48
CA THR A 392 -9.78 -43.70 55.61
C THR A 392 -9.85 -42.96 56.95
N ASN A 393 -9.28 -41.74 57.03
CA ASN A 393 -9.37 -40.94 58.25
C ASN A 393 -10.82 -40.55 58.60
N LYS A 394 -11.63 -40.13 57.61
CA LYS A 394 -13.06 -39.83 57.81
C LYS A 394 -13.86 -41.07 58.21
N LEU A 395 -13.56 -42.23 57.63
CA LEU A 395 -14.20 -43.50 57.97
C LEU A 395 -13.88 -43.93 59.42
N ASN A 396 -12.61 -43.79 59.84
CA ASN A 396 -12.19 -44.05 61.22
C ASN A 396 -12.87 -43.09 62.21
N GLU A 397 -13.03 -41.82 61.85
CA GLU A 397 -13.75 -40.84 62.67
C GLU A 397 -15.23 -41.21 62.83
N LEU A 398 -15.91 -41.57 61.72
CA LEU A 398 -17.29 -42.05 61.74
C LEU A 398 -17.44 -43.33 62.56
N SER A 399 -16.52 -44.29 62.43
CA SER A 399 -16.50 -45.52 63.23
C SER A 399 -16.32 -45.23 64.73
N SER A 400 -15.47 -44.25 65.09
CA SER A 400 -15.29 -43.78 66.47
C SER A 400 -16.56 -43.11 67.02
N ARG A 401 -17.27 -42.33 66.19
CA ARG A 401 -18.56 -41.74 66.55
C ARG A 401 -19.64 -42.81 66.76
N MET A 402 -19.77 -43.80 65.87
CA MET A 402 -20.74 -44.91 66.02
C MET A 402 -20.46 -45.76 67.25
N THR A 403 -19.19 -46.11 67.52
CA THR A 403 -18.81 -46.90 68.71
C THR A 403 -18.99 -46.15 70.04
N LYS A 404 -18.97 -44.81 70.03
CA LYS A 404 -19.40 -44.00 71.18
C LYS A 404 -20.92 -44.01 71.38
N LEU A 405 -21.69 -43.87 70.29
CA LEU A 405 -23.16 -43.89 70.36
C LEU A 405 -23.70 -45.26 70.80
N GLY A 406 -23.12 -46.36 70.31
CA GLY A 406 -23.47 -47.72 70.73
C GLY A 406 -23.03 -48.11 72.15
N ARG A 407 -22.45 -47.19 72.92
CA ARG A 407 -22.02 -47.38 74.32
C ARG A 407 -22.82 -46.55 75.32
N GLN A 408 -23.85 -45.85 74.85
CA GLN A 408 -24.75 -44.98 75.63
C GLN A 408 -26.23 -45.37 75.47
N GLY A 409 -26.52 -46.57 74.96
CA GLY A 409 -27.85 -47.16 74.83
C GLY A 409 -27.92 -48.51 75.53
#